data_AF-A0A524L651-F1
#
_entry.id   AF-A0A524L651-F1
#
_cell.length_a   1.000
_cell.length_b   1.000
_cell.length_c   1.000
_cell.angle_alpha   90.00
_cell.angle_beta   90.00
_cell.angle_gamma   90.00
#
_symmetry.space_group_name_H-M   'P 1'
#
loop_
_entity.id
_entity.type
_entity.pdbx_description
1 polymer ?
#
loop_
_entity_poly.entity_id
_entity_poly.type
_entity_poly.pdbx_seq_one_letter_code
_entity_poly.pdbx_strand_id
1 'polypeptide(L)'
;MRTILLLIFICLFSTMSMAQPRIDVPDSFSLMDALNYAQAAGVDTIMLTTSGGLYKTAAAAKDTFLLEIYEPIVIMAAPGLAEKPILIGTDPDSNQLEIFRLMNDVTFDGLVFDGG
;
A
#
# COMPACT_ATOMS: atom_id res chain seq x y z
N MET A 1 7.86 59.32 -15.50
CA MET A 1 7.04 58.13 -15.81
C MET A 1 7.77 56.88 -15.36
N ARG A 2 7.13 56.12 -14.46
CA ARG A 2 7.22 54.67 -14.22
C ARG A 2 8.56 54.07 -13.78
N THR A 3 8.75 54.11 -12.47
CA THR A 3 9.06 52.94 -11.64
C THR A 3 8.26 51.69 -12.06
N ILE A 4 8.93 50.69 -12.65
CA ILE A 4 8.52 49.27 -12.70
C ILE A 4 9.86 48.50 -12.67
N LEU A 5 10.49 48.28 -11.50
CA LEU A 5 10.12 47.28 -10.48
C LEU A 5 9.89 45.92 -11.16
N LEU A 6 10.93 45.07 -11.19
CA LEU A 6 11.04 43.90 -10.31
C LEU A 6 9.90 42.92 -10.55
N LEU A 7 10.18 41.71 -11.07
CA LEU A 7 9.40 40.45 -10.97
C LEU A 7 9.59 39.55 -12.21
N ILE A 8 10.82 39.16 -12.51
CA ILE A 8 11.07 37.87 -13.19
C ILE A 8 12.04 37.08 -12.32
N PHE A 9 11.64 36.90 -11.06
CA PHE A 9 12.09 35.81 -10.21
C PHE A 9 10.90 34.87 -10.09
N ILE A 10 10.44 34.34 -11.23
CA ILE A 10 9.42 33.29 -11.23
C ILE A 10 10.13 32.05 -10.75
N CYS A 11 10.00 31.83 -9.45
CA CYS A 11 9.99 30.55 -8.77
C CYS A 11 9.96 29.34 -9.71
N LEU A 12 11.14 28.86 -10.13
CA LEU A 12 11.35 27.42 -10.27
C LEU A 12 11.44 26.86 -8.85
N PHE A 13 10.31 26.83 -8.13
CA PHE A 13 10.11 25.73 -7.21
C PHE A 13 9.88 24.51 -8.10
N SER A 14 10.98 23.91 -8.55
CA SER A 14 10.96 22.52 -8.96
C SER A 14 10.29 21.78 -7.81
N THR A 15 9.03 21.40 -7.98
CA THR A 15 8.41 20.41 -7.12
C THR A 15 9.24 19.16 -7.36
N MET A 16 10.29 18.98 -6.57
CA MET A 16 10.87 17.67 -6.38
C MET A 16 9.69 16.84 -5.92
N SER A 17 9.12 16.08 -6.84
CA SER A 17 8.22 14.99 -6.49
C SER A 17 9.11 14.09 -5.65
N MET A 18 9.02 14.27 -4.34
CA MET A 18 9.44 13.27 -3.39
C MET A 18 8.66 12.05 -3.84
N ALA A 19 9.33 11.13 -4.54
CA ALA A 19 8.76 9.84 -4.81
C ALA A 19 8.33 9.33 -3.44
N GLN A 20 7.02 9.16 -3.25
CA GLN A 20 6.50 8.66 -2.00
C GLN A 20 7.26 7.38 -1.66
N PRO A 21 7.81 7.27 -0.43
CA PRO A 21 8.60 6.11 -0.07
C PRO A 21 7.71 4.88 -0.22
N ARG A 22 8.06 4.03 -1.20
CA ARG A 22 7.27 2.86 -1.60
C ARG A 22 8.10 1.59 -1.52
N ILE A 23 7.41 0.47 -1.32
CA ILE A 23 7.98 -0.86 -1.52
C ILE A 23 7.23 -1.60 -2.62
N ASP A 24 7.98 -2.30 -3.47
CA ASP A 24 7.44 -3.15 -4.52
C ASP A 24 7.40 -4.60 -3.98
N VAL A 25 6.21 -5.18 -3.88
CA VAL A 25 5.97 -6.46 -3.17
C VAL A 25 5.43 -7.51 -4.15
N PRO A 26 6.20 -8.55 -4.48
CA PRO A 26 5.66 -9.71 -5.21
C PRO A 26 4.83 -10.60 -4.28
N ASP A 27 3.96 -11.43 -4.86
CA ASP A 27 3.06 -12.36 -4.16
C ASP A 27 3.76 -13.51 -3.40
N SER A 28 5.09 -13.58 -3.47
CA SER A 28 5.90 -14.49 -2.64
C SER A 28 6.03 -14.04 -1.17
N PHE A 29 5.62 -12.81 -0.84
CA PHE A 29 5.65 -12.26 0.52
C PHE A 29 4.23 -12.18 1.11
N SER A 30 4.13 -12.34 2.43
CA SER A 30 2.87 -12.06 3.14
C SER A 30 2.63 -10.54 3.22
N LEU A 31 1.35 -10.14 3.25
CA LEU A 31 0.99 -8.73 3.41
C LEU A 31 1.37 -8.20 4.80
N MET A 32 1.39 -9.06 5.82
CA MET A 32 1.88 -8.75 7.17
C MET A 32 3.35 -8.35 7.15
N ASP A 33 4.21 -9.11 6.47
CA ASP A 33 5.64 -8.80 6.40
C ASP A 33 5.88 -7.47 5.68
N ALA A 34 5.14 -7.23 4.58
CA ALA A 34 5.19 -5.98 3.85
C ALA A 34 4.74 -4.79 4.70
N LEU A 35 3.66 -4.93 5.46
CA LEU A 35 3.15 -3.88 6.35
C LEU A 35 4.12 -3.57 7.48
N ASN A 36 4.65 -4.61 8.15
CA ASN A 36 5.63 -4.45 9.22
C ASN A 36 6.90 -3.75 8.72
N TYR A 37 7.39 -4.12 7.54
CA TYR A 37 8.52 -3.45 6.92
C TYR A 37 8.18 -1.99 6.60
N ALA A 38 7.00 -1.73 6.00
CA ALA A 38 6.62 -0.39 5.59
C ALA A 38 6.58 0.58 6.78
N GLN A 39 5.97 0.17 7.88
CA GLN A 39 5.92 0.94 9.14
C GLN A 39 7.33 1.19 9.70
N ALA A 40 8.14 0.13 9.82
CA ALA A 40 9.50 0.27 10.34
C ALA A 40 10.41 1.15 9.47
N ALA A 41 10.17 1.18 8.16
CA ALA A 41 10.95 1.94 7.18
C ALA A 41 10.40 3.36 6.92
N GLY A 42 9.23 3.73 7.48
CA GLY A 42 8.56 4.99 7.17
C GLY A 42 8.10 5.09 5.71
N VAL A 43 7.71 3.96 5.14
CA VAL A 43 7.15 3.80 3.78
C VAL A 43 5.64 3.94 3.87
N ASP A 44 5.07 4.80 3.02
CA ASP A 44 3.64 5.11 3.02
C ASP A 44 2.88 4.37 1.92
N THR A 45 3.57 3.61 1.07
CA THR A 45 3.00 2.94 -0.10
C THR A 45 3.53 1.51 -0.28
N ILE A 46 2.61 0.55 -0.39
CA ILE A 46 2.86 -0.85 -0.76
C ILE A 46 2.32 -1.07 -2.18
N MET A 47 3.22 -1.35 -3.12
CA MET A 47 2.91 -1.60 -4.53
C MET A 47 2.94 -3.10 -4.81
N LEU A 48 1.80 -3.70 -5.11
CA LEU A 48 1.67 -5.12 -5.43
C LEU A 48 2.00 -5.37 -6.90
N THR A 49 3.03 -6.17 -7.18
CA THR A 49 3.63 -6.27 -8.52
C THR A 49 3.30 -7.53 -9.30
N THR A 50 2.67 -8.54 -8.69
CA THR A 50 2.27 -9.77 -9.40
C THR A 50 0.87 -9.63 -10.01
N SER A 51 0.77 -9.73 -11.34
CA SER A 51 -0.51 -9.74 -12.06
C SER A 51 -1.36 -10.94 -11.65
N GLY A 52 -2.54 -10.69 -11.07
CA GLY A 52 -3.40 -11.76 -10.51
C GLY A 52 -2.80 -12.48 -9.30
N GLY A 53 -1.75 -11.92 -8.68
CA GLY A 53 -1.06 -12.54 -7.54
C GLY A 53 -1.96 -12.66 -6.31
N LEU A 54 -1.75 -13.72 -5.53
CA LEU A 54 -2.49 -14.01 -4.30
C LEU A 54 -1.69 -13.54 -3.07
N TYR A 55 -2.12 -12.43 -2.47
CA TYR A 55 -1.48 -11.83 -1.31
C TYR A 55 -2.23 -12.23 -0.03
N LYS A 56 -1.56 -13.07 0.75
CA LYS A 56 -2.07 -13.63 2.01
C LYS A 56 -1.85 -12.67 3.16
N THR A 57 -2.86 -12.48 4.01
CA THR A 57 -2.74 -11.57 5.15
C THR A 57 -1.83 -12.07 6.25
N ALA A 58 -1.74 -13.37 6.52
CA ALA A 58 -0.81 -13.91 7.51
C ALA A 58 0.34 -14.68 6.87
N ALA A 59 1.49 -14.71 7.57
CA ALA A 59 2.66 -15.47 7.18
C ALA A 59 2.45 -16.99 7.35
N ALA A 60 1.58 -17.43 8.26
CA ALA A 60 1.21 -18.83 8.45
C ALA A 60 -0.31 -19.00 8.64
N ALA A 61 -0.85 -20.13 8.16
CA ALA A 61 -2.30 -20.48 8.21
C ALA A 61 -2.89 -20.66 9.63
N LYS A 62 -2.10 -20.45 10.69
CA LYS A 62 -2.53 -20.51 12.10
C LYS A 62 -2.32 -19.20 12.86
N ASP A 63 -1.80 -18.19 12.18
CA ASP A 63 -1.59 -16.88 12.77
C ASP A 63 -2.93 -16.13 12.72
N THR A 64 -3.71 -16.26 13.79
CA THR A 64 -4.98 -15.54 14.03
C THR A 64 -4.77 -14.04 14.29
N PHE A 65 -3.63 -13.49 13.86
CA PHE A 65 -3.32 -12.08 14.06
C PHE A 65 -4.03 -11.29 12.97
N LEU A 66 -5.06 -10.55 13.39
CA LEU A 66 -5.67 -9.53 12.57
C LEU A 66 -4.58 -8.56 12.11
N LEU A 67 -4.55 -8.27 10.80
CA LEU A 67 -3.62 -7.31 10.25
C LEU A 67 -4.06 -5.90 10.67
N GLU A 68 -3.45 -5.38 11.75
CA GLU A 68 -3.78 -4.07 12.31
C GLU A 68 -2.98 -2.96 11.60
N ILE A 69 -3.69 -1.96 11.06
CA ILE A 69 -3.09 -0.80 10.40
C ILE A 69 -3.30 0.45 11.27
N TYR A 70 -2.23 0.91 11.92
CA TYR A 70 -2.25 2.07 12.84
C TYR A 70 -1.55 3.32 12.28
N GLU A 71 -0.89 3.23 11.13
CA GLU A 71 -0.29 4.35 10.41
C GLU A 71 -0.94 4.51 9.03
N PRO A 72 -0.99 5.74 8.47
CA PRO A 72 -1.54 5.97 7.15
C PRO A 72 -0.75 5.20 6.08
N ILE A 73 -1.45 4.45 5.22
CA ILE A 73 -0.80 3.68 4.16
C ILE A 73 -1.67 3.52 2.91
N VAL A 74 -1.01 3.46 1.76
CA VAL A 74 -1.59 3.10 0.47
C VAL A 74 -1.18 1.68 0.12
N ILE A 75 -2.14 0.82 -0.20
CA ILE A 75 -1.89 -0.52 -0.75
C ILE A 75 -2.49 -0.53 -2.15
N MET A 76 -1.66 -0.68 -3.18
CA MET A 76 -2.10 -0.50 -4.57
C MET A 76 -1.51 -1.52 -5.53
N ALA A 77 -2.22 -1.78 -6.62
CA ALA A 77 -1.70 -2.54 -7.74
C ALA A 77 -0.67 -1.74 -8.53
N ALA A 78 0.38 -2.42 -9.01
CA ALA A 78 1.27 -1.85 -10.00
C ALA A 78 0.51 -1.46 -11.28
N PRO A 79 0.87 -0.34 -11.93
CA PRO A 79 0.24 0.05 -13.18
C PRO A 79 0.55 -0.97 -14.28
N GLY A 80 -0.46 -1.30 -15.10
CA GLY A 80 -0.29 -2.17 -16.27
C GLY A 80 -0.36 -3.67 -16.00
N LEU A 81 -0.75 -4.11 -14.80
CA LEU A 81 -1.06 -5.52 -14.57
C LEU A 81 -2.27 -5.94 -15.42
N ALA A 82 -2.19 -7.14 -16.00
CA ALA A 82 -3.26 -7.71 -16.82
C ALA A 82 -4.47 -8.09 -15.96
N GLU A 83 -4.20 -8.58 -14.75
CA GLU A 83 -5.20 -8.97 -13.75
C GLU A 83 -4.88 -8.29 -12.42
N LYS A 84 -5.93 -7.89 -11.70
CA LYS A 84 -5.80 -7.24 -10.40
C LYS A 84 -5.21 -8.20 -9.37
N PRO A 85 -4.29 -7.76 -8.50
CA PRO A 85 -3.88 -8.53 -7.33
C PRO A 85 -5.05 -8.82 -6.40
N ILE A 86 -5.01 -9.98 -5.74
CA ILE A 86 -6.07 -10.49 -4.87
C ILE A 86 -5.55 -10.53 -3.44
N LEU A 87 -6.25 -9.87 -2.53
CA LEU A 87 -6.04 -9.97 -1.08
C LEU A 87 -6.97 -11.05 -0.53
N ILE A 88 -6.41 -12.05 0.16
CA ILE A 88 -7.17 -13.17 0.72
C ILE A 88 -6.79 -13.42 2.18
N GLY A 89 -7.81 -13.61 3.01
CA GLY A 89 -7.64 -14.00 4.40
C GLY A 89 -7.07 -15.42 4.51
N THR A 90 -6.08 -15.62 5.38
CA THR A 90 -5.54 -16.96 5.67
C THR A 90 -6.10 -17.50 6.98
N ASP A 91 -7.38 -17.85 6.98
CA ASP A 91 -7.95 -18.69 8.03
C ASP A 91 -8.88 -19.73 7.41
N PRO A 92 -8.44 -20.99 7.27
CA PRO A 92 -9.27 -22.05 6.71
C PRO A 92 -10.34 -22.56 7.69
N ASP A 93 -10.28 -22.20 8.97
CA ASP A 93 -11.08 -22.79 10.04
C ASP A 93 -12.00 -21.78 10.77
N SER A 94 -11.82 -20.47 10.60
CA SER A 94 -12.64 -19.48 11.30
C SER A 94 -13.82 -18.97 10.49
N ASN A 95 -14.95 -18.81 11.18
CA ASN A 95 -16.07 -17.98 10.74
C ASN A 95 -15.72 -16.46 10.75
N GLN A 96 -14.43 -16.09 10.82
CA GLN A 96 -13.96 -14.72 10.82
C GLN A 96 -13.28 -14.39 9.49
N LEU A 97 -14.02 -13.67 8.64
CA LEU A 97 -13.53 -13.12 7.37
C LEU A 97 -12.85 -11.75 7.57
N GLU A 98 -12.39 -11.43 8.78
CA GLU A 98 -11.77 -10.13 9.07
C GLU A 98 -10.33 -10.13 8.53
N ILE A 99 -10.15 -9.47 7.38
CA ILE A 99 -8.85 -9.39 6.67
C ILE A 99 -7.98 -8.26 7.27
N PHE A 100 -8.60 -7.17 7.73
CA PHE A 100 -7.92 -5.98 8.26
C PHE A 100 -8.64 -5.43 9.49
N ARG A 101 -7.86 -4.90 10.43
CA ARG A 101 -8.34 -3.94 11.41
C ARG A 101 -7.74 -2.57 11.12
N LEU A 102 -8.59 -1.63 10.73
CA LEU A 102 -8.18 -0.27 10.37
C LEU A 102 -8.29 0.64 11.59
N MET A 103 -7.15 1.15 12.07
CA MET A 103 -7.07 2.13 13.16
C MET A 103 -6.60 3.51 12.67
N ASN A 104 -6.33 3.64 11.37
CA ASN A 104 -5.91 4.87 10.70
C ASN A 104 -6.36 4.86 9.22
N ASP A 105 -6.08 5.93 8.50
CA ASP A 105 -6.44 6.08 7.08
C ASP A 105 -5.73 5.04 6.21
N VAL A 106 -6.49 4.31 5.41
CA VAL A 106 -5.94 3.35 4.44
C VAL A 106 -6.59 3.56 3.08
N THR A 107 -5.76 3.59 2.05
CA THR A 107 -6.23 3.61 0.66
C THR A 107 -5.91 2.29 0.00
N PHE A 108 -6.92 1.67 -0.61
CA PHE A 108 -6.76 0.50 -1.47
C PHE A 108 -7.05 0.89 -2.92
N ASP A 109 -6.13 0.60 -3.84
CA ASP A 109 -6.30 0.95 -5.27
C ASP A 109 -5.95 -0.21 -6.21
N GLY A 110 -6.84 -0.49 -7.16
CA GLY A 110 -6.59 -1.50 -8.18
C GLY A 110 -6.60 -2.96 -7.69
N LEU A 111 -7.17 -3.25 -6.52
CA LEU A 111 -7.15 -4.59 -5.89
C LEU A 111 -8.50 -5.32 -5.96
N VAL A 112 -8.47 -6.62 -5.71
CA VAL A 112 -9.63 -7.47 -5.42
C VAL A 112 -9.50 -8.02 -4.00
N PHE A 113 -10.60 -8.05 -3.25
CA PHE A 113 -10.68 -8.74 -1.95
C PHE A 113 -11.44 -10.04 -2.16
N ASP A 114 -10.82 -11.15 -1.79
CA ASP A 114 -11.42 -12.48 -1.79
C ASP A 114 -11.70 -12.92 -0.35
N GLY A 115 -12.95 -13.26 -0.08
CA GLY A 115 -13.41 -13.70 1.24
C GLY A 115 -13.11 -15.17 1.54
N GLY A 116 -12.60 -15.94 0.57
CA GLY A 116 -12.43 -17.39 0.71
C GLY A 116 -13.68 -18.19 0.35
#